data_AF-A0A7W9BFS4-F1
#
_entry.id   AF-A0A7W9BFS4-F1
#
_cell.length_a   1.000
_cell.length_b   1.000
_cell.length_c   1.000
_cell.angle_alpha   90.00
_cell.angle_beta   90.00
_cell.angle_gamma   90.00
#
_symmetry.space_group_name_H-M   'P 1'
#
loop_
_entity.id
_entity.type
_entity.pdbx_description
1 polymer ?
#
loop_
_entity_poly.entity_id
_entity_poly.type
_entity_poly.pdbx_seq_one_letter_code
_entity_poly.pdbx_strand_id
1 'polypeptide(L)'
;MPAINIPAIGAAALVEKSNARQSVPALSPSTSQTMRIARVLCILALVYVHTPPYARGAPADLISADGLYWIWRELAGRTSVALLSIFSGLLVVRLGQSKTWSVNLRKKVRTLIIPLLLWNLIALAKNFAESGGHELPALSDMPHLLLALDGNPALTPTYFLRDVFVFNLLIVPLMFGARHATMVTGLLLLGNAVFGIDGKLFLNNAIPLFFFLGLLVGIGAMSADRLPMRAVRGQGQGTIAVSVAISLMLAGASGSYLLAGAGSAWEYLQHLSDVVGRLGGALLFWTIADRVSGSRAASRVGAFEPVIFLSSARTRSALELPGSRRRLRT
;
A
#
# COMPACT_ATOMS: atom_id res chain seq x y z
N MET A 1 29.57 -57.71 -1.79
CA MET A 1 29.51 -56.24 -1.94
C MET A 1 28.82 -55.66 -0.72
N PRO A 2 29.43 -54.79 0.09
CA PRO A 2 28.79 -54.23 1.28
C PRO A 2 27.90 -53.04 0.89
N ALA A 3 26.71 -52.95 1.48
CA ALA A 3 25.80 -51.83 1.34
C ALA A 3 26.29 -50.64 2.18
N ILE A 4 26.56 -49.52 1.53
CA ILE A 4 26.92 -48.25 2.17
C ILE A 4 25.64 -47.63 2.73
N ASN A 5 25.53 -47.62 4.06
CA ASN A 5 24.42 -46.98 4.78
C ASN A 5 24.74 -45.48 4.94
N ILE A 6 24.08 -44.63 4.14
CA ILE A 6 24.20 -43.16 4.25
C ILE A 6 23.22 -42.66 5.32
N PRO A 7 23.68 -41.97 6.38
CA PRO A 7 22.81 -41.59 7.49
C PRO A 7 21.85 -40.45 7.09
N ALA A 8 20.55 -40.70 7.26
CA ALA A 8 19.44 -39.75 7.05
C ALA A 8 19.37 -38.61 8.10
N ILE A 9 20.51 -38.18 8.65
CA ILE A 9 20.59 -37.22 9.78
C ILE A 9 20.83 -35.77 9.30
N GLY A 10 21.19 -35.56 8.03
CA GLY A 10 21.53 -34.22 7.51
C GLY A 10 20.35 -33.31 7.13
N ALA A 11 19.25 -33.87 6.62
CA ALA A 11 18.18 -33.05 6.02
C ALA A 11 17.28 -32.38 7.06
N ALA A 12 16.92 -33.08 8.14
CA ALA A 12 16.09 -32.52 9.21
C ALA A 12 16.82 -31.41 9.98
N ALA A 13 18.11 -31.59 10.28
CA ALA A 13 18.93 -30.61 10.98
C ALA A 13 19.21 -29.34 10.12
N LEU A 14 19.25 -29.48 8.80
CA LEU A 14 19.37 -28.33 7.87
C LEU A 14 18.05 -27.56 7.72
N VAL A 15 16.90 -28.26 7.73
CA VAL A 15 15.57 -27.61 7.75
C VAL A 15 15.32 -26.92 9.10
N GLU A 16 15.76 -27.52 10.20
CA GLU A 16 15.66 -26.93 11.54
C GLU A 16 16.59 -25.71 11.72
N LYS A 17 17.84 -25.77 11.22
CA LYS A 17 18.73 -24.59 11.14
C LYS A 17 18.25 -23.50 10.16
N SER A 18 17.50 -23.87 9.11
CA SER A 18 16.85 -22.92 8.21
C SER A 18 15.66 -22.22 8.88
N ASN A 19 14.87 -22.93 9.69
CA ASN A 19 13.77 -22.36 10.46
C ASN A 19 14.26 -21.50 11.64
N ALA A 20 15.46 -21.76 12.15
CA ALA A 20 16.13 -20.93 13.17
C ALA A 20 16.71 -19.62 12.60
N ARG A 21 16.84 -19.48 11.26
CA ARG A 21 17.26 -18.22 10.64
C ARG A 21 16.07 -17.27 10.50
N GLN A 22 15.92 -16.46 11.56
CA GLN A 22 15.21 -15.18 11.59
C GLN A 22 13.69 -15.28 11.63
N SER A 23 13.15 -15.61 12.80
CA SER A 23 11.82 -15.10 13.16
C SER A 23 11.90 -13.57 13.16
N VAL A 24 11.35 -12.95 12.12
CA VAL A 24 11.31 -11.50 12.04
C VAL A 24 10.51 -10.99 13.26
N PRO A 25 11.06 -10.07 14.08
CA PRO A 25 10.40 -9.65 15.32
C PRO A 25 8.96 -9.19 15.06
N ALA A 26 8.05 -9.49 15.98
CA ALA A 26 6.69 -8.97 15.90
C ALA A 26 6.73 -7.42 15.85
N LEU A 27 5.82 -6.82 15.08
CA LEU A 27 5.68 -5.36 15.05
C LEU A 27 5.35 -4.86 16.46
N SER A 28 5.92 -3.71 16.86
CA SER A 28 5.57 -3.13 18.14
C SER A 28 4.07 -2.77 18.15
N PRO A 29 3.39 -2.84 19.31
CA PRO A 29 1.97 -2.50 19.41
C PRO A 29 1.66 -1.08 18.89
N SER A 30 2.56 -0.13 19.14
CA SER A 30 2.42 1.25 18.65
C SER A 30 2.48 1.33 17.13
N THR A 31 3.43 0.66 16.48
CA THR A 31 3.55 0.66 15.01
C THR A 31 2.36 -0.03 14.36
N SER A 32 1.87 -1.13 14.93
CA SER A 32 0.66 -1.81 14.44
C SER A 32 -0.58 -0.91 14.53
N GLN A 33 -0.71 -0.16 15.64
CA GLN A 33 -1.78 0.82 15.84
C GLN A 33 -1.70 1.97 14.84
N THR A 34 -0.51 2.53 14.61
CA THR A 34 -0.28 3.59 13.62
C THR A 34 -0.64 3.11 12.22
N MET A 35 -0.19 1.91 11.82
CA MET A 35 -0.55 1.30 10.54
C MET A 35 -2.06 1.10 10.40
N ARG A 36 -2.74 0.71 11.48
CA ARG A 36 -4.20 0.56 11.49
C ARG A 36 -4.90 1.89 11.19
N ILE A 37 -4.53 2.95 11.90
CA ILE A 37 -5.13 4.29 11.73
C ILE A 37 -4.79 4.85 10.35
N ALA A 38 -3.52 4.73 9.93
CA ALA A 38 -3.06 5.17 8.62
C ALA A 38 -3.87 4.52 7.49
N ARG A 39 -4.16 3.21 7.57
CA ARG A 39 -4.99 2.52 6.57
C ARG A 39 -6.40 3.13 6.47
N VAL A 40 -7.03 3.43 7.59
CA VAL A 40 -8.36 4.08 7.62
C VAL A 40 -8.28 5.46 6.97
N LEU A 41 -7.31 6.28 7.38
CA LEU A 41 -7.12 7.63 6.81
C LEU A 41 -6.86 7.59 5.30
N CYS A 42 -6.04 6.66 4.83
CA CYS A 42 -5.75 6.49 3.40
C CYS A 42 -7.00 6.09 2.61
N ILE A 43 -7.83 5.20 3.16
CA ILE A 43 -9.06 4.76 2.49
C ILE A 43 -10.08 5.90 2.45
N LEU A 44 -10.25 6.66 3.54
CA LEU A 44 -11.12 7.83 3.56
C LEU A 44 -10.64 8.91 2.57
N ALA A 45 -9.34 9.16 2.50
CA ALA A 45 -8.74 10.05 1.51
C ALA A 45 -9.04 9.57 0.07
N LEU A 46 -8.88 8.27 -0.21
CA LEU A 46 -9.20 7.69 -1.52
C LEU A 46 -10.68 7.82 -1.89
N VAL A 47 -11.59 7.63 -0.94
CA VAL A 47 -13.03 7.81 -1.17
C VAL A 47 -13.32 9.28 -1.47
N TYR A 48 -12.79 10.19 -0.65
CA TYR A 48 -12.98 11.63 -0.82
C TYR A 48 -12.53 12.14 -2.18
N VAL A 49 -11.30 11.79 -2.63
CA VAL A 49 -10.74 12.31 -3.88
C VAL A 49 -11.40 11.76 -5.15
N HIS A 50 -12.20 10.71 -5.04
CA HIS A 50 -12.96 10.10 -6.14
C HIS A 50 -14.47 10.34 -6.03
N THR A 51 -14.94 11.10 -5.04
CA THR A 51 -16.35 11.48 -4.90
C THR A 51 -16.53 12.94 -5.37
N PRO A 52 -17.38 13.23 -6.37
CA PRO A 52 -17.70 14.60 -6.82
C PRO A 52 -18.22 15.47 -5.65
N PRO A 53 -18.03 16.80 -5.68
CA PRO A 53 -18.41 17.66 -6.81
C PRO A 53 -17.24 18.36 -7.55
N TYR A 54 -16.00 17.89 -7.43
CA TYR A 54 -14.83 18.60 -7.93
C TYR A 54 -14.65 18.53 -9.46
N ALA A 55 -14.14 19.61 -10.05
CA ALA A 55 -13.82 19.68 -11.48
C ALA A 55 -12.73 18.67 -11.87
N ARG A 56 -12.90 18.02 -13.02
CA ARG A 56 -11.93 17.09 -13.60
C ARG A 56 -10.90 17.87 -14.41
N GLY A 57 -9.75 18.20 -13.81
CA GLY A 57 -8.64 18.82 -14.55
C GLY A 57 -7.68 19.59 -13.66
N ALA A 58 -6.57 20.06 -14.24
CA ALA A 58 -5.69 21.01 -13.58
C ALA A 58 -6.38 22.39 -13.52
N PRO A 59 -6.29 23.12 -12.40
CA PRO A 59 -6.86 24.45 -12.24
C PRO A 59 -6.06 25.48 -13.04
N ALA A 60 -6.63 26.65 -13.30
CA ALA A 60 -5.90 27.75 -13.95
C ALA A 60 -4.87 28.41 -13.03
N ASP A 61 -5.10 28.36 -11.71
CA ASP A 61 -4.21 28.88 -10.68
C ASP A 61 -4.21 27.94 -9.46
N LEU A 62 -3.01 27.59 -8.97
CA LEU A 62 -2.79 26.73 -7.81
C LEU A 62 -3.14 27.41 -6.48
N ILE A 63 -3.14 28.75 -6.42
CA ILE A 63 -3.43 29.51 -5.19
C ILE A 63 -4.94 29.74 -5.02
N SER A 64 -5.72 29.58 -6.09
CA SER A 64 -7.19 29.64 -6.04
C SER A 64 -7.80 28.52 -5.17
N ALA A 65 -9.08 28.66 -4.82
CA ALA A 65 -9.80 27.61 -4.09
C ALA A 65 -9.77 26.27 -4.86
N ASP A 66 -10.00 26.31 -6.17
CA ASP A 66 -9.90 25.14 -7.05
C ASP A 66 -8.47 24.59 -7.13
N GLY A 67 -7.48 25.49 -7.10
CA GLY A 67 -6.06 25.23 -6.88
C GLY A 67 -5.79 24.37 -5.66
N LEU A 68 -6.26 24.83 -4.50
CA LEU A 68 -6.11 24.16 -3.22
C LEU A 68 -6.85 22.82 -3.18
N TYR A 69 -8.06 22.74 -3.75
CA TYR A 69 -8.78 21.47 -3.87
C TYR A 69 -8.05 20.47 -4.76
N TRP A 70 -7.48 20.92 -5.89
CA TRP A 70 -6.69 20.08 -6.77
C TRP A 70 -5.42 19.58 -6.08
N ILE A 71 -4.68 20.48 -5.41
CA ILE A 71 -3.50 20.10 -4.63
C ILE A 71 -3.90 19.06 -3.59
N TRP A 72 -4.95 19.31 -2.80
CA TRP A 72 -5.42 18.38 -1.79
C TRP A 72 -5.86 17.04 -2.39
N ARG A 73 -6.50 17.04 -3.56
CA ARG A 73 -6.91 15.83 -4.27
C ARG A 73 -5.70 15.00 -4.69
N GLU A 74 -4.70 15.64 -5.29
CA GLU A 74 -3.48 14.93 -5.69
C GLU A 74 -2.64 14.49 -4.50
N LEU A 75 -2.67 15.28 -3.43
CA LEU A 75 -2.08 14.94 -2.14
C LEU A 75 -2.72 13.70 -1.56
N ALA A 76 -4.02 13.76 -1.30
CA ALA A 76 -4.74 12.74 -0.55
C ALA A 76 -4.87 11.45 -1.36
N GLY A 77 -5.13 11.54 -2.67
CA GLY A 77 -5.30 10.37 -3.53
C GLY A 77 -4.00 9.63 -3.78
N ARG A 78 -2.99 10.29 -4.37
CA ARG A 78 -1.77 9.61 -4.83
C ARG A 78 -0.89 9.12 -3.68
N THR A 79 -0.86 9.84 -2.56
CA THR A 79 -0.01 9.50 -1.41
C THR A 79 -0.61 8.37 -0.57
N SER A 80 -1.94 8.27 -0.51
CA SER A 80 -2.64 7.15 0.13
C SER A 80 -2.28 5.82 -0.54
N VAL A 81 -2.26 5.79 -1.87
CA VAL A 81 -1.88 4.60 -2.64
C VAL A 81 -0.44 4.19 -2.35
N ALA A 82 0.49 5.14 -2.30
CA ALA A 82 1.90 4.88 -1.99
C ALA A 82 2.07 4.28 -0.59
N LEU A 83 1.43 4.87 0.44
CA LEU A 83 1.54 4.37 1.81
C LEU A 83 0.90 2.98 1.98
N LEU A 84 -0.27 2.74 1.37
CA LEU A 84 -0.92 1.43 1.38
C LEU A 84 -0.07 0.36 0.66
N SER A 85 0.65 0.74 -0.39
CA SER A 85 1.60 -0.14 -1.09
C SER A 85 2.77 -0.54 -0.18
N ILE A 86 3.38 0.43 0.52
CA ILE A 86 4.45 0.19 1.51
C ILE A 86 3.95 -0.76 2.61
N PHE A 87 2.76 -0.53 3.16
CA PHE A 87 2.19 -1.42 4.17
C PHE A 87 1.96 -2.84 3.64
N SER A 88 1.51 -2.96 2.39
CA SER A 88 1.28 -4.26 1.76
C SER A 88 2.59 -5.06 1.65
N GLY A 89 3.68 -4.42 1.25
CA GLY A 89 5.01 -5.03 1.20
C GLY A 89 5.61 -5.34 2.57
N LEU A 90 5.40 -4.49 3.56
CA LEU A 90 5.81 -4.77 4.94
C LEU A 90 5.07 -6.00 5.50
N LEU A 91 3.75 -6.04 5.34
CA LEU A 91 2.89 -7.09 5.88
C LEU A 91 3.08 -8.43 5.18
N VAL A 92 3.45 -8.45 3.89
CA VAL A 92 3.68 -9.73 3.19
C VAL A 92 4.85 -10.50 3.81
N VAL A 93 5.90 -9.81 4.24
CA VAL A 93 7.02 -10.45 4.96
C VAL A 93 6.60 -10.87 6.36
N ARG A 94 5.98 -9.94 7.11
CA ARG A 94 5.69 -10.13 8.54
C ARG A 94 4.58 -11.16 8.79
N LEU A 95 3.61 -11.28 7.88
CA LEU A 95 2.46 -12.19 8.02
C LEU A 95 2.54 -13.41 7.09
N GLY A 96 3.39 -13.37 6.06
CA GLY A 96 3.47 -14.43 5.04
C GLY A 96 4.34 -15.61 5.42
N GLN A 97 5.28 -15.47 6.36
CA GLN A 97 6.26 -16.51 6.69
C GLN A 97 5.69 -17.75 7.40
N SER A 98 4.49 -17.68 7.98
CA SER A 98 3.94 -18.78 8.78
C SER A 98 2.95 -19.70 8.05
N LYS A 99 2.68 -19.46 6.76
CA LYS A 99 1.63 -20.18 6.02
C LYS A 99 2.11 -20.64 4.65
N THR A 100 1.55 -21.76 4.20
CA THR A 100 1.76 -22.25 2.84
C THR A 100 1.30 -21.21 1.81
N TRP A 101 1.96 -21.21 0.65
CA TRP A 101 1.68 -20.31 -0.48
C TRP A 101 0.19 -20.26 -0.84
N SER A 102 -0.46 -21.43 -0.90
CA SER A 102 -1.87 -21.58 -1.26
C SER A 102 -2.82 -20.90 -0.26
N VAL A 103 -2.54 -20.98 1.04
CA VAL A 103 -3.35 -20.33 2.08
C VAL A 103 -3.20 -18.82 2.02
N ASN A 104 -1.99 -18.33 1.75
CA ASN A 104 -1.72 -16.91 1.57
C ASN A 104 -2.44 -16.37 0.32
N LEU A 105 -2.38 -17.10 -0.80
CA LEU A 105 -3.05 -16.71 -2.04
C LEU A 105 -4.58 -16.65 -1.86
N ARG A 106 -5.20 -17.67 -1.24
CA ARG A 106 -6.64 -17.66 -0.97
C ARG A 106 -7.08 -16.47 -0.12
N LYS A 107 -6.27 -16.11 0.89
CA LYS A 107 -6.52 -14.92 1.70
C LYS A 107 -6.45 -13.65 0.85
N LYS A 108 -5.45 -13.53 -0.03
CA LYS A 108 -5.27 -12.37 -0.91
C LYS A 108 -6.41 -12.22 -1.92
N VAL A 109 -6.87 -13.32 -2.52
CA VAL A 109 -8.07 -13.33 -3.37
C VAL A 109 -9.27 -12.77 -2.61
N ARG A 110 -9.52 -13.26 -1.39
CA ARG A 110 -10.64 -12.78 -0.57
C ARG A 110 -10.53 -11.32 -0.17
N THR A 111 -9.32 -10.81 0.07
CA THR A 111 -9.11 -9.44 0.56
C THR A 111 -8.87 -8.41 -0.54
N LEU A 112 -8.54 -8.82 -1.77
CA LEU A 112 -8.20 -7.93 -2.88
C LEU A 112 -9.14 -8.12 -4.06
N ILE A 113 -9.27 -9.35 -4.58
CA ILE A 113 -10.07 -9.63 -5.78
C ILE A 113 -11.58 -9.55 -5.51
N ILE A 114 -12.05 -10.05 -4.36
CA ILE A 114 -13.48 -9.95 -4.03
C ILE A 114 -13.91 -8.48 -3.89
N PRO A 115 -13.22 -7.61 -3.11
CA PRO A 115 -13.57 -6.20 -3.07
C PRO A 115 -13.45 -5.50 -4.42
N LEU A 116 -12.43 -5.82 -5.22
CA LEU A 116 -12.27 -5.30 -6.59
C LEU A 116 -13.53 -5.55 -7.43
N LEU A 117 -13.94 -6.82 -7.52
CA LEU A 117 -15.13 -7.21 -8.28
C LEU A 117 -16.40 -6.57 -7.73
N LEU A 118 -16.60 -6.62 -6.41
CA LEU A 118 -17.81 -6.12 -5.75
C LEU A 118 -17.98 -4.61 -5.98
N TRP A 119 -16.94 -3.82 -5.76
CA TRP A 119 -17.02 -2.37 -5.92
C TRP A 119 -17.19 -1.95 -7.38
N ASN A 120 -16.54 -2.66 -8.32
CA ASN A 120 -16.75 -2.39 -9.74
C ASN A 120 -18.18 -2.77 -10.19
N LEU A 121 -18.74 -3.87 -9.70
CA LEU A 121 -20.15 -4.21 -9.96
C LEU A 121 -21.11 -3.16 -9.41
N ILE A 122 -20.87 -2.66 -8.20
CA ILE A 122 -21.68 -1.57 -7.61
C ILE A 122 -21.58 -0.31 -8.46
N ALA A 123 -20.38 0.06 -8.92
CA ALA A 123 -20.20 1.23 -9.78
C ALA A 123 -20.93 1.08 -11.12
N LEU A 124 -20.84 -0.09 -11.76
CA LEU A 124 -21.57 -0.38 -12.99
C LEU A 124 -23.09 -0.35 -12.78
N ALA A 125 -23.58 -0.94 -11.68
CA ALA A 125 -25.01 -0.93 -11.35
C ALA A 125 -25.53 0.50 -11.10
N LYS A 126 -24.74 1.34 -10.43
CA LYS A 126 -25.05 2.76 -10.23
C LYS A 126 -25.15 3.49 -11.58
N ASN A 127 -24.14 3.34 -12.45
CA ASN A 127 -24.14 4.00 -13.76
C ASN A 127 -25.32 3.53 -14.63
N PHE A 128 -25.61 2.23 -14.62
CA PHE A 128 -26.78 1.67 -15.30
C PHE A 128 -28.09 2.29 -14.78
N ALA A 129 -28.26 2.40 -13.45
CA ALA A 129 -29.43 3.02 -12.84
C ALA A 129 -29.55 4.52 -13.19
N GLU A 130 -28.45 5.27 -13.18
CA GLU A 130 -28.41 6.69 -13.54
C GLU A 130 -28.71 6.93 -15.03
N SER A 131 -28.34 5.99 -15.91
CA SER A 131 -28.67 6.05 -17.34
C SER A 131 -30.13 5.70 -17.67
N GLY A 132 -30.96 5.38 -16.68
CA GLY A 132 -32.33 4.89 -16.90
C GLY A 132 -32.38 3.48 -17.50
N GLY A 133 -31.30 2.71 -17.41
CA GLY A 133 -31.21 1.34 -17.91
C GLY A 133 -30.76 1.21 -19.38
N HIS A 134 -30.19 2.27 -19.95
CA HIS A 134 -29.79 2.30 -21.36
C HIS A 134 -28.29 2.09 -21.60
N GLU A 135 -27.44 2.31 -20.60
CA GLU A 135 -25.99 2.15 -20.73
C GLU A 135 -25.51 0.86 -20.08
N LEU A 136 -25.50 -0.24 -20.86
CA LEU A 136 -24.73 -1.43 -20.51
C LEU A 136 -23.39 -1.41 -21.25
N PRO A 137 -22.25 -1.63 -20.56
CA PRO A 137 -20.98 -1.77 -21.22
C PRO A 137 -20.99 -3.00 -22.15
N ALA A 138 -20.21 -2.94 -23.22
CA ALA A 138 -20.04 -4.10 -24.09
C ALA A 138 -19.45 -5.28 -23.30
N LEU A 139 -19.83 -6.52 -23.65
CA LEU A 139 -19.30 -7.71 -22.99
C LEU A 139 -17.77 -7.83 -23.15
N SER A 140 -17.22 -7.28 -24.24
CA SER A 140 -15.78 -7.16 -24.48
C SER A 140 -15.08 -6.30 -23.43
N ASP A 141 -15.79 -5.35 -22.81
CA ASP A 141 -15.22 -4.39 -21.87
C ASP A 141 -15.26 -4.89 -20.42
N MET A 142 -16.12 -5.88 -20.14
CA MET A 142 -16.28 -6.45 -18.80
C MET A 142 -14.97 -6.92 -18.15
N PRO A 143 -14.02 -7.57 -18.85
CA PRO A 143 -12.76 -7.99 -18.24
C PRO A 143 -11.94 -6.83 -17.68
N HIS A 144 -11.83 -5.70 -18.39
CA HIS A 144 -11.12 -4.54 -17.86
C HIS A 144 -11.95 -3.76 -16.85
N LEU A 145 -13.26 -3.62 -17.05
CA LEU A 145 -14.13 -2.89 -16.13
C LEU A 145 -14.24 -3.57 -14.75
N LEU A 146 -14.25 -4.90 -14.71
CA LEU A 146 -14.39 -5.66 -13.47
C LEU A 146 -13.05 -6.01 -12.81
N LEU A 147 -12.07 -6.44 -13.61
CA LEU A 147 -10.80 -7.00 -13.12
C LEU A 147 -9.58 -6.13 -13.44
N ALA A 148 -9.73 -5.05 -14.21
CA ALA A 148 -8.63 -4.16 -14.59
C ALA A 148 -7.48 -4.91 -15.28
N LEU A 149 -7.81 -5.80 -16.23
CA LEU A 149 -6.82 -6.65 -16.90
C LEU A 149 -5.88 -5.86 -17.81
N ASP A 150 -6.44 -5.00 -18.67
CA ASP A 150 -5.72 -4.27 -19.72
C ASP A 150 -6.17 -2.80 -19.86
N GLY A 151 -6.95 -2.30 -18.88
CA GLY A 151 -7.48 -0.95 -18.83
C GLY A 151 -8.01 -0.57 -17.44
N ASN A 152 -8.54 0.65 -17.31
CA ASN A 152 -9.07 1.14 -16.05
C ASN A 152 -10.36 0.41 -15.66
N PRO A 153 -10.53 0.05 -14.37
CA PRO A 153 -11.77 -0.53 -13.88
C PRO A 153 -12.89 0.52 -13.83
N ALA A 154 -14.13 0.05 -13.72
CA ALA A 154 -15.32 0.89 -13.62
C ALA A 154 -15.23 1.90 -12.47
N LEU A 155 -14.70 1.47 -11.32
CA LEU A 155 -14.30 2.34 -10.22
C LEU A 155 -12.79 2.48 -10.21
N THR A 156 -12.28 3.55 -10.82
CA THR A 156 -10.85 3.81 -11.05
C THR A 156 -9.93 3.45 -9.86
N PRO A 157 -10.15 3.91 -8.62
CA PRO A 157 -9.22 3.62 -7.51
C PRO A 157 -9.06 2.14 -7.16
N THR A 158 -9.92 1.25 -7.68
CA THR A 158 -9.81 -0.19 -7.45
C THR A 158 -8.65 -0.86 -8.19
N TYR A 159 -8.06 -0.22 -9.23
CA TYR A 159 -6.88 -0.79 -9.93
C TYR A 159 -5.73 -1.07 -8.96
N PHE A 160 -5.62 -0.29 -7.88
CA PHE A 160 -4.64 -0.49 -6.82
C PHE A 160 -4.70 -1.90 -6.22
N LEU A 161 -5.91 -2.43 -6.01
CA LEU A 161 -6.11 -3.78 -5.46
C LEU A 161 -5.56 -4.85 -6.41
N ARG A 162 -5.76 -4.65 -7.72
CA ARG A 162 -5.25 -5.53 -8.77
C ARG A 162 -3.72 -5.48 -8.85
N ASP A 163 -3.13 -4.29 -8.86
CA ASP A 163 -1.67 -4.14 -8.91
C ASP A 163 -0.99 -4.73 -7.68
N VAL A 164 -1.54 -4.50 -6.48
CA VAL A 164 -1.07 -5.15 -5.25
C VAL A 164 -1.21 -6.67 -5.34
N PHE A 165 -2.32 -7.19 -5.89
CA PHE A 165 -2.50 -8.63 -6.06
C PHE A 165 -1.43 -9.23 -6.98
N VAL A 166 -1.19 -8.64 -8.16
CA VAL A 166 -0.14 -9.05 -9.10
C VAL A 166 1.23 -9.04 -8.41
N PHE A 167 1.53 -8.01 -7.64
CA PHE A 167 2.80 -7.93 -6.93
C PHE A 167 2.95 -8.99 -5.82
N ASN A 168 1.84 -9.40 -5.18
CA ASN A 168 1.86 -10.53 -4.26
C ASN A 168 2.19 -11.85 -4.96
N LEU A 169 1.82 -12.01 -6.24
CA LEU A 169 2.22 -13.20 -7.03
C LEU A 169 3.72 -13.18 -7.33
N LEU A 170 4.30 -12.00 -7.55
CA LEU A 170 5.72 -11.80 -7.83
C LEU A 170 6.61 -11.82 -6.58
N ILE A 171 6.09 -12.16 -5.41
CA ILE A 171 6.84 -12.01 -4.15
C ILE A 171 8.11 -12.87 -4.10
N VAL A 172 8.14 -14.05 -4.72
CA VAL A 172 9.32 -14.92 -4.74
C VAL A 172 10.51 -14.25 -5.46
N PRO A 173 10.40 -13.84 -6.75
CA PRO A 173 11.50 -13.14 -7.41
C PRO A 173 11.83 -11.80 -6.74
N LEU A 174 10.84 -11.09 -6.18
CA LEU A 174 11.07 -9.85 -5.45
C LEU A 174 11.84 -10.07 -4.15
N MET A 175 11.56 -11.14 -3.41
CA MET A 175 12.32 -11.49 -2.21
C MET A 175 13.76 -11.87 -2.54
N PHE A 176 13.98 -12.57 -3.66
CA PHE A 176 15.31 -12.85 -4.16
C PHE A 176 16.05 -11.55 -4.51
N GLY A 177 15.42 -10.67 -5.29
CA GLY A 177 15.97 -9.36 -5.64
C GLY A 177 16.25 -8.50 -4.40
N ALA A 178 15.35 -8.50 -3.43
CA ALA A 178 15.51 -7.76 -2.17
C ALA A 178 16.71 -8.21 -1.33
N ARG A 179 17.08 -9.49 -1.38
CA ARG A 179 18.17 -10.07 -0.58
C ARG A 179 19.52 -10.09 -1.30
N HIS A 180 19.52 -10.26 -2.61
CA HIS A 180 20.75 -10.51 -3.38
C HIS A 180 21.08 -9.39 -4.38
N ALA A 181 20.09 -8.59 -4.78
CA ALA A 181 20.26 -7.59 -5.83
C ALA A 181 19.43 -6.32 -5.50
N THR A 182 19.49 -5.85 -4.25
CA THR A 182 18.59 -4.80 -3.74
C THR A 182 18.64 -3.53 -4.58
N MET A 183 19.86 -3.06 -4.90
CA MET A 183 20.06 -1.86 -5.71
C MET A 183 19.55 -2.05 -7.13
N VAL A 184 19.91 -3.17 -7.79
CA VAL A 184 19.47 -3.46 -9.16
C VAL A 184 17.95 -3.55 -9.24
N THR A 185 17.33 -4.29 -8.32
CA THR A 185 15.87 -4.43 -8.25
C THR A 185 15.20 -3.08 -8.00
N GLY A 186 15.73 -2.28 -7.07
CA GLY A 186 15.23 -0.94 -6.79
C GLY A 186 15.34 0.00 -7.99
N LEU A 187 16.47 -0.01 -8.70
CA LEU A 187 16.67 0.79 -9.90
C LEU A 187 15.76 0.37 -11.06
N LEU A 188 15.54 -0.94 -11.25
CA LEU A 188 14.60 -1.43 -12.25
C LEU A 188 13.17 -0.99 -11.94
N LEU A 189 12.74 -1.06 -10.68
CA LEU A 189 11.40 -0.61 -10.27
C LEU A 189 11.25 0.91 -10.33
N LEU A 190 12.31 1.66 -10.04
CA LEU A 190 12.32 3.12 -10.23
C LEU A 190 12.28 3.48 -11.71
N GLY A 191 13.07 2.80 -12.53
CA GLY A 191 13.01 2.93 -13.99
C GLY A 191 11.63 2.61 -14.52
N ASN A 192 10.97 1.58 -13.99
CA ASN A 192 9.58 1.29 -14.33
C ASN A 192 8.63 2.44 -13.96
N ALA A 193 8.77 2.98 -12.75
CA ALA A 193 7.93 4.06 -12.27
C ALA A 193 8.06 5.35 -13.11
N VAL A 194 9.22 5.58 -13.72
CA VAL A 194 9.51 6.78 -14.53
C VAL A 194 9.24 6.56 -16.02
N PHE A 195 9.63 5.39 -16.56
CA PHE A 195 9.62 5.13 -18.00
C PHE A 195 8.47 4.20 -18.45
N GLY A 196 7.72 3.58 -17.53
CA GLY A 196 6.61 2.68 -17.88
C GLY A 196 7.00 1.46 -18.70
N ILE A 197 8.10 0.81 -18.30
CA ILE A 197 8.75 -0.28 -19.07
C ILE A 197 7.91 -1.57 -19.05
N ASP A 198 7.00 -1.71 -18.09
CA ASP A 198 6.15 -2.88 -17.88
C ASP A 198 4.93 -2.93 -18.81
N GLY A 199 4.75 -1.91 -19.65
CA GLY A 199 3.68 -1.83 -20.64
C GLY A 199 2.31 -1.74 -20.00
N LYS A 200 1.55 -2.85 -20.00
CA LYS A 200 0.22 -2.96 -19.37
C LYS A 200 0.23 -3.86 -18.13
N LEU A 201 1.42 -4.28 -17.65
CA LEU A 201 1.47 -5.20 -16.53
C LEU A 201 0.96 -4.54 -15.25
N PHE A 202 1.25 -3.27 -14.99
CA PHE A 202 0.69 -2.47 -13.91
C PHE A 202 -0.08 -1.27 -14.47
N LEU A 203 -1.18 -0.91 -13.82
CA LEU A 203 -1.93 0.30 -14.20
C LEU A 203 -1.32 1.55 -13.57
N ASN A 204 -0.58 1.38 -12.47
CA ASN A 204 0.18 2.45 -11.85
C ASN A 204 1.62 1.98 -11.58
N ASN A 205 2.52 2.42 -12.46
CA ASN A 205 3.92 1.98 -12.55
C ASN A 205 4.74 2.26 -11.29
N ALA A 206 4.27 3.15 -10.41
CA ALA A 206 4.94 3.50 -9.16
C ALA A 206 4.57 2.57 -7.99
N ILE A 207 3.42 1.88 -8.02
CA ILE A 207 3.01 0.93 -6.96
C ILE A 207 4.09 -0.14 -6.68
N PRO A 208 4.68 -0.79 -7.71
CA PRO A 208 5.77 -1.75 -7.54
C PRO A 208 6.93 -1.22 -6.68
N LEU A 209 7.37 0.01 -6.93
CA LEU A 209 8.47 0.65 -6.20
C LEU A 209 8.11 0.81 -4.72
N PHE A 210 6.93 1.35 -4.42
CA PHE A 210 6.48 1.56 -3.03
C PHE A 210 6.26 0.25 -2.27
N PHE A 211 5.72 -0.77 -2.94
CA PHE A 211 5.61 -2.09 -2.34
C PHE A 211 6.99 -2.67 -2.03
N PHE A 212 7.94 -2.57 -2.95
CA PHE A 212 9.32 -3.05 -2.74
C PHE A 212 10.01 -2.31 -1.58
N LEU A 213 9.81 -0.99 -1.44
CA LEU A 213 10.28 -0.27 -0.26
C LEU A 213 9.74 -0.89 1.03
N GLY A 214 8.43 -1.16 1.07
CA GLY A 214 7.78 -1.89 2.17
C GLY A 214 8.39 -3.27 2.44
N LEU A 215 8.70 -4.02 1.38
CA LEU A 215 9.35 -5.33 1.44
C LEU A 215 10.73 -5.24 2.11
N LEU A 216 11.54 -4.25 1.73
CA LEU A 216 12.87 -4.00 2.30
C LEU A 216 12.82 -3.70 3.81
N VAL A 217 11.80 -2.95 4.26
CA VAL A 217 11.53 -2.75 5.69
C VAL A 217 11.16 -4.06 6.37
N GLY A 218 10.32 -4.84 5.70
CA GLY A 218 9.80 -6.10 6.21
C GLY A 218 10.90 -7.10 6.52
N ILE A 219 11.87 -7.26 5.60
CA ILE A 219 13.01 -8.16 5.75
C ILE A 219 14.14 -7.61 6.63
N GLY A 220 14.07 -6.33 7.03
CA GLY A 220 15.10 -5.68 7.84
C GLY A 220 16.33 -5.19 7.05
N ALA A 221 16.30 -5.25 5.72
CA ALA A 221 17.35 -4.67 4.86
C ALA A 221 17.39 -3.13 4.96
N MET A 222 16.23 -2.52 5.21
CA MET A 222 16.12 -1.17 5.72
C MET A 222 15.65 -1.25 7.16
N SER A 223 16.48 -0.82 8.11
CA SER A 223 16.06 -0.75 9.52
C SER A 223 14.83 0.17 9.61
N ALA A 224 13.74 -0.32 10.21
CA ALA A 224 12.54 0.49 10.47
C ALA A 224 12.85 1.75 11.33
N ASP A 225 14.01 1.76 12.02
CA ASP A 225 14.63 2.91 12.69
C ASP A 225 15.14 4.01 11.75
N ARG A 226 15.66 3.65 10.57
CA ARG A 226 16.19 4.59 9.56
C ARG A 226 15.11 5.09 8.61
N LEU A 227 13.97 4.42 8.56
CA LEU A 227 12.79 5.01 7.96
C LEU A 227 12.19 5.98 8.97
N PRO A 228 11.60 7.11 8.51
CA PRO A 228 10.98 8.08 9.41
C PRO A 228 9.85 7.49 10.27
N MET A 229 9.48 6.22 10.05
CA MET A 229 8.44 5.51 10.77
C MET A 229 8.64 5.43 12.28
N ARG A 230 9.89 5.46 12.79
CA ARG A 230 10.19 5.59 14.23
C ARG A 230 10.55 7.01 14.65
N ALA A 231 11.08 7.83 13.75
CA ALA A 231 11.65 9.15 14.04
C ALA A 231 10.61 10.24 14.42
N VAL A 232 9.32 10.00 14.17
CA VAL A 232 8.27 11.01 14.44
C VAL A 232 7.90 11.15 15.92
N ARG A 233 8.40 10.25 16.78
CA ARG A 233 8.03 10.25 18.21
C ARG A 233 8.70 11.36 19.03
N GLY A 234 9.81 11.93 18.56
CA GLY A 234 10.47 13.08 19.17
C GLY A 234 9.89 14.40 18.68
N GLN A 235 9.53 15.31 19.60
CA GLN A 235 8.85 16.58 19.31
C GLN A 235 9.61 17.48 18.30
N GLY A 236 10.95 17.38 18.22
CA GLY A 236 11.77 18.11 17.24
C GLY A 236 12.05 17.38 15.92
N GLN A 237 12.08 16.04 15.91
CA GLN A 237 12.30 15.25 14.69
C GLN A 237 11.02 15.12 13.86
N GLY A 238 9.86 15.10 14.51
CA GLY A 238 8.55 15.08 13.86
C GLY A 238 8.19 16.38 13.14
N THR A 239 8.88 17.50 13.38
CA THR A 239 8.69 18.77 12.65
C THR A 239 9.52 18.77 11.38
N ILE A 240 10.78 18.36 11.45
CA ILE A 240 11.67 18.24 10.28
C ILE A 240 11.10 17.22 9.28
N ALA A 241 10.64 16.06 9.76
CA ALA A 241 10.02 15.05 8.91
C ALA A 241 8.76 15.58 8.19
N VAL A 242 7.94 16.39 8.88
CA VAL A 242 6.76 17.03 8.30
C VAL A 242 7.15 18.10 7.29
N SER A 243 8.13 18.96 7.61
CA SER A 243 8.61 20.01 6.71
C SER A 243 9.23 19.43 5.44
N VAL A 244 10.05 18.37 5.57
CA VAL A 244 10.61 17.64 4.42
C VAL A 244 9.50 16.97 3.62
N ALA A 245 8.55 16.30 4.28
CA ALA A 245 7.41 15.67 3.62
C ALA A 245 6.59 16.69 2.81
N ILE A 246 6.23 17.81 3.42
CA ILE A 246 5.50 18.91 2.78
C ILE A 246 6.32 19.51 1.63
N SER A 247 7.62 19.71 1.81
CA SER A 247 8.48 20.27 0.75
C SER A 247 8.57 19.34 -0.46
N LEU A 248 8.77 18.04 -0.25
CA LEU A 248 8.78 17.04 -1.32
C LEU A 248 7.41 16.92 -2.00
N MET A 249 6.32 17.04 -1.22
CA MET A 249 4.95 17.04 -1.74
C MET A 249 4.67 18.25 -2.62
N LEU A 250 4.99 19.45 -2.14
CA LEU A 250 4.77 20.69 -2.88
C LEU A 250 5.66 20.74 -4.13
N ALA A 251 6.91 20.29 -4.03
CA ALA A 251 7.81 20.18 -5.19
C ALA A 251 7.26 19.19 -6.24
N GLY A 252 6.74 18.04 -5.81
CA GLY A 252 6.13 17.06 -6.72
C GLY A 252 4.85 17.57 -7.40
N ALA A 253 3.98 18.24 -6.64
CA ALA A 253 2.71 18.79 -7.15
C ALA A 253 2.96 19.98 -8.10
N SER A 254 3.84 20.91 -7.72
CA SER A 254 4.22 22.06 -8.56
C SER A 254 4.97 21.62 -9.82
N GLY A 255 5.90 20.66 -9.71
CA GLY A 255 6.56 20.07 -10.86
C GLY A 255 5.57 19.39 -11.81
N SER A 256 4.61 18.63 -11.27
CA SER A 256 3.58 17.99 -12.09
C SER A 256 2.64 18.97 -12.78
N TYR A 257 2.35 20.10 -12.13
CA TYR A 257 1.53 21.18 -12.68
C TYR A 257 2.27 21.97 -13.77
N LEU A 258 3.51 22.39 -13.50
CA LEU A 258 4.32 23.17 -14.43
C LEU A 258 4.70 22.39 -15.69
N LEU A 259 4.87 21.07 -15.55
CA LEU A 259 5.20 20.17 -16.66
C LEU A 259 3.95 19.60 -17.35
N ALA A 260 2.75 19.92 -16.87
CA ALA A 260 1.51 19.46 -17.49
C ALA A 260 1.38 20.07 -18.90
N GLY A 261 1.41 19.21 -19.93
CA GLY A 261 1.30 19.65 -21.32
C GLY A 261 2.61 20.18 -21.93
N ALA A 262 3.75 20.06 -21.24
CA ALA A 262 5.06 20.52 -21.73
C ALA A 262 5.67 19.66 -22.87
N GLY A 263 4.95 18.62 -23.33
CA GLY A 263 5.40 17.71 -24.39
C GLY A 263 6.19 16.50 -23.87
N SER A 264 6.52 15.56 -24.76
CA SER A 264 7.08 14.25 -24.41
C SER A 264 8.45 14.30 -23.73
N ALA A 265 9.25 15.36 -23.96
CA ALA A 265 10.58 15.49 -23.34
C ALA A 265 10.51 15.68 -21.81
N TRP A 266 9.40 16.18 -21.29
CA TRP A 266 9.22 16.53 -19.88
C TRP A 266 8.37 15.53 -19.10
N GLU A 267 7.78 14.54 -19.79
CA GLU A 267 6.90 13.51 -19.21
C GLU A 267 7.64 12.69 -18.13
N TYR A 268 8.90 12.32 -18.37
CA TYR A 268 9.70 11.57 -17.39
C TYR A 268 10.00 12.37 -16.12
N LEU A 269 10.22 13.68 -16.25
CA LEU A 269 10.44 14.57 -15.11
C LEU A 269 9.14 14.77 -14.32
N GLN A 270 8.00 14.79 -14.99
CA GLN A 270 6.68 14.76 -14.34
C GLN A 270 6.48 13.46 -13.55
N HIS A 271 6.79 12.29 -14.13
CA HIS A 271 6.68 11.01 -13.42
C HIS A 271 7.64 10.92 -12.22
N LEU A 272 8.88 11.39 -12.37
CA LEU A 272 9.83 11.46 -11.26
C LEU A 272 9.33 12.38 -10.14
N SER A 273 8.80 13.55 -10.50
CA SER A 273 8.19 14.51 -9.56
C SER A 273 7.01 13.88 -8.81
N ASP A 274 6.18 13.10 -9.51
CA ASP A 274 5.06 12.37 -8.90
C ASP A 274 5.54 11.29 -7.92
N VAL A 275 6.60 10.53 -8.25
CA VAL A 275 7.22 9.57 -7.32
C VAL A 275 7.72 10.26 -6.05
N VAL A 276 8.42 11.39 -6.19
CA VAL A 276 8.95 12.18 -5.07
C VAL A 276 7.81 12.74 -4.21
N GLY A 277 6.77 13.31 -4.83
CA GLY A 277 5.61 13.84 -4.12
C GLY A 277 4.85 12.76 -3.34
N ARG A 278 4.70 11.57 -3.94
CA ARG A 278 4.10 10.40 -3.28
C ARG A 278 4.91 9.90 -2.10
N LEU A 279 6.25 9.88 -2.20
CA LEU A 279 7.12 9.57 -1.06
C LEU A 279 6.93 10.57 0.08
N GLY A 280 6.97 11.87 -0.23
CA GLY A 280 6.73 12.93 0.74
C GLY A 280 5.39 12.75 1.45
N GLY A 281 4.32 12.49 0.70
CA GLY A 281 3.02 12.35 1.33
C GLY A 281 2.77 11.05 2.07
N ALA A 282 3.40 9.95 1.67
CA ALA A 282 3.40 8.74 2.48
C ALA A 282 4.01 9.00 3.87
N LEU A 283 5.08 9.80 3.93
CA LEU A 283 5.69 10.22 5.19
C LEU A 283 4.77 11.15 6.00
N LEU A 284 4.09 12.10 5.34
CA LEU A 284 3.14 12.99 6.01
C LEU A 284 1.95 12.20 6.60
N PHE A 285 1.33 11.32 5.82
CA PHE A 285 0.21 10.49 6.27
C PHE A 285 0.62 9.57 7.42
N TRP A 286 1.81 8.97 7.34
CA TRP A 286 2.37 8.20 8.46
C TRP A 286 2.47 9.06 9.72
N THR A 287 3.04 10.25 9.60
CA THR A 287 3.27 11.16 10.72
C THR A 287 1.95 11.62 11.36
N ILE A 288 0.94 11.93 10.54
CA ILE A 288 -0.41 12.25 11.02
C ILE A 288 -1.01 11.05 11.75
N ALA A 289 -0.94 9.86 11.15
CA ALA A 289 -1.47 8.64 11.76
C ALA A 289 -0.79 8.31 13.09
N ASP A 290 0.52 8.53 13.20
CA ASP A 290 1.27 8.29 14.43
C ASP A 290 0.81 9.22 15.55
N ARG A 291 0.66 10.52 15.26
CA ARG A 291 0.10 11.50 16.20
C ARG A 291 -1.34 11.18 16.60
N VAL A 292 -2.18 10.80 15.64
CA VAL A 292 -3.57 10.40 15.91
C VAL A 292 -3.60 9.14 16.78
N SER A 293 -2.67 8.20 16.57
CA SER A 293 -2.58 6.95 17.32
C SER A 293 -2.32 7.12 18.81
N GLY A 294 -1.56 8.15 19.18
CA GLY A 294 -1.32 8.52 20.57
C GLY A 294 -2.43 9.37 21.21
N SER A 295 -3.44 9.78 20.44
CA SER A 295 -4.50 10.68 20.89
C SER A 295 -5.81 9.95 21.26
N ARG A 296 -6.71 10.64 21.95
CA ARG A 296 -8.08 10.15 22.22
C ARG A 296 -8.90 9.91 20.94
N ALA A 297 -8.49 10.50 19.81
CA ALA A 297 -9.16 10.30 18.52
C ALA A 297 -8.89 8.91 17.91
N ALA A 298 -7.86 8.19 18.38
CA ALA A 298 -7.53 6.85 17.91
C ALA A 298 -8.69 5.86 18.03
N SER A 299 -9.51 5.94 19.09
CA SER A 299 -10.66 5.06 19.29
C SER A 299 -11.77 5.34 18.28
N ARG A 300 -12.04 6.61 17.97
CA ARG A 300 -13.05 7.04 17.00
C ARG A 300 -12.67 6.65 15.58
N VAL A 301 -11.42 6.90 15.18
CA VAL A 301 -10.93 6.52 13.85
C VAL A 301 -10.84 4.99 13.72
N GLY A 302 -10.41 4.31 14.78
CA GLY A 302 -10.34 2.85 14.81
C GLY A 302 -11.71 2.16 14.71
N ALA A 303 -12.80 2.83 15.09
CA ALA A 303 -14.15 2.29 14.98
C ALA A 303 -14.61 2.06 13.52
N PHE A 304 -14.00 2.74 12.54
CA PHE A 304 -14.30 2.54 11.13
C PHE A 304 -13.60 1.32 10.51
N GLU A 305 -12.57 0.76 11.15
CA GLU A 305 -11.81 -0.38 10.61
C GLU A 305 -12.70 -1.60 10.27
N PRO A 306 -13.63 -2.06 11.15
CA PRO A 306 -14.43 -3.25 10.88
C PRO A 306 -15.37 -3.07 9.68
N VAL A 307 -15.87 -1.85 9.47
CA VAL A 307 -16.77 -1.49 8.37
C VAL A 307 -16.00 -1.50 7.06
N ILE A 308 -14.81 -0.91 7.04
CA ILE A 308 -13.97 -0.79 5.84
C ILE A 308 -13.42 -2.14 5.38
N PHE A 309 -12.99 -2.99 6.31
CA PHE A 309 -12.34 -4.26 5.95
C PHE A 309 -13.29 -5.46 5.89
N LEU A 310 -14.62 -5.24 6.07
CA LEU A 310 -15.64 -6.29 6.17
C LEU A 310 -15.19 -7.46 7.07
N SER A 311 -14.33 -7.17 8.05
CA SER A 311 -13.76 -8.15 8.95
C SER A 311 -14.64 -8.21 10.18
N SER A 312 -15.83 -8.80 10.02
CA SER A 312 -16.64 -9.13 11.17
C SER A 312 -15.90 -10.10 12.10
N ALA A 313 -15.69 -9.63 13.33
CA ALA A 313 -15.67 -10.40 14.57
C ALA A 313 -14.55 -11.41 14.89
N ARG A 314 -13.60 -11.78 14.00
CA ARG A 314 -12.70 -12.92 14.29
C ARG A 314 -11.29 -12.62 14.82
N THR A 315 -10.97 -11.37 15.18
CA THR A 315 -9.61 -11.00 15.65
C THR A 315 -9.55 -10.48 17.09
N ARG A 316 -10.66 -10.51 17.86
CA ARG A 316 -10.60 -10.18 19.30
C ARG A 316 -10.05 -11.33 20.15
N SER A 317 -10.18 -12.57 19.71
CA SER A 317 -9.78 -13.77 20.47
C SER A 317 -8.28 -14.11 20.44
N ALA A 318 -7.47 -13.42 19.62
CA ALA A 318 -6.02 -13.69 19.54
C ALA A 318 -5.15 -12.69 20.35
N LEU A 319 -5.77 -11.69 20.98
CA LEU A 319 -5.10 -10.67 21.80
C LEU A 319 -5.51 -10.72 23.28
N GLU A 320 -6.44 -11.60 23.66
CA GLU A 320 -6.63 -11.94 25.07
C GLU A 320 -5.49 -12.88 25.50
N LEU A 321 -4.46 -12.28 26.09
CA LEU A 321 -3.39 -13.00 26.78
C LEU A 321 -4.03 -13.93 27.85
N PRO A 322 -3.76 -15.25 27.81
CA PRO A 322 -4.17 -16.14 28.89
C PRO A 322 -3.27 -15.86 30.10
N GLY A 323 -3.66 -14.93 30.97
CA GLY A 323 -2.85 -14.62 32.15
C GLY A 323 -3.40 -13.64 33.18
N SER A 324 -4.42 -12.83 32.89
CA SER A 324 -4.83 -11.75 33.81
C SER A 324 -5.97 -12.09 34.79
N ARG A 325 -6.37 -13.36 34.95
CA ARG A 325 -7.43 -13.77 35.90
C ARG A 325 -6.96 -14.63 37.08
N ARG A 326 -5.79 -14.35 37.65
CA ARG A 326 -5.43 -14.83 39.00
C ARG A 326 -4.63 -13.79 39.76
N ARG A 327 -5.32 -12.90 40.46
CA ARG A 327 -4.87 -12.25 41.72
C ARG A 327 -5.94 -11.26 42.18
N LEU A 328 -7.04 -11.77 42.71
CA LEU A 328 -7.91 -11.09 43.67
C LEU A 328 -8.61 -12.18 44.49
N ARG A 329 -7.84 -12.80 45.38
CA ARG A 329 -8.30 -13.54 46.56
C ARG A 329 -7.15 -13.54 47.55
N THR A 330 -7.16 -12.54 48.42
CA THR A 330 -6.77 -12.55 49.84
C THR A 330 -7.26 -11.24 50.40
#